data_AF-A0A1C0VT06-F1
#
_entry.id   AF-A0A1C0VT06-F1
#
_cell.length_a   1.000
_cell.length_b   1.000
_cell.length_c   1.000
_cell.angle_alpha   90.00
_cell.angle_beta   90.00
_cell.angle_gamma   90.00
#
_symmetry.space_group_name_H-M   'P 1'
#
loop_
_entity.id
_entity.type
_entity.pdbx_description
1 polymer ?
#
loop_
_entity_poly.entity_id
_entity_poly.type
_entity_poly.pdbx_seq_one_letter_code
_entity_poly.pdbx_strand_id
1 'polypeptide(L)'
;MTTRLYKTVPLPAEDNAAISCIARSAVNPEWEPTRLTSRHRDEFRYLFPSPKDLDEREDWEKYYVTWAKETKERYRERMAEIYEQQGDDLKAIREAVGKLYESLRTDVADAFPHPKERMLAASALWHVETTNPNLDVPRKACLELSRQLKIEFHLESDYERLHEALPKDTYILSVPFQKVVRDGSSQIKKDSKRQPIAIDLAGEWKEKLDNKGIKYEATLHPSLPMVNFALLDPNEKLVEVLEREFGNNENDIDSLNLTYRDRLGRTQIASSRIVAPASYNWVESKDSQTPKAALVLNLFSDEICQQLQTFQFETVELIGQKYNDFKDVDFSSEKWKGKRLTFEVDAFKSDTGNYRDGSPIVKLNNRQLAMFSPNSPKLPIGATFEATIESSPKSSALILNIEPASVRLIEEAAEVEILSVKGKFAPNRERFSKEIRPGKSLSQTSQEQQSQPQQKNCDSATISELMQAAIGNAYQKTGAIEFPVGSWGVFINSKTHKCTVEDESGAIIFAADLKSERIIKGLSEENSAKFVAEILENPSPKRHSSVAVEL
;
A
#
# COMPACT_ATOMS: atom_id res chain seq x y z
N MET A 1 -1.22 1.05 -17.44
CA MET A 1 -2.15 0.50 -16.42
C MET A 1 -1.49 -0.65 -15.68
N THR A 2 -0.77 -0.35 -14.59
CA THR A 2 -0.09 -1.31 -13.70
C THR A 2 -0.90 -1.45 -12.41
N THR A 3 -2.09 -2.03 -12.53
CA THR A 3 -3.04 -2.19 -11.43
C THR A 3 -2.52 -3.22 -10.43
N ARG A 4 -1.89 -2.73 -9.36
CA ARG A 4 -1.87 -3.26 -7.97
C ARG A 4 -1.99 -4.78 -7.75
N LEU A 5 -1.13 -5.55 -8.43
CA LEU A 5 -0.95 -7.00 -8.31
C LEU A 5 -0.81 -7.56 -6.87
N TYR A 6 -0.51 -6.72 -5.87
CA TYR A 6 -0.17 -7.17 -4.51
C TYR A 6 -1.30 -7.09 -3.48
N LYS A 7 -2.39 -6.37 -3.76
CA LYS A 7 -3.37 -6.00 -2.71
C LYS A 7 -4.68 -6.80 -2.77
N THR A 8 -5.02 -7.36 -3.92
CA THR A 8 -6.37 -7.91 -4.14
C THR A 8 -6.34 -9.23 -4.88
N VAL A 9 -5.40 -10.14 -4.62
CA VAL A 9 -5.50 -11.49 -5.20
C VAL A 9 -6.63 -12.22 -4.46
N PRO A 10 -7.76 -12.52 -5.11
CA PRO A 10 -8.75 -13.40 -4.52
C PRO A 10 -8.12 -14.78 -4.36
N LEU A 11 -8.30 -15.41 -3.21
CA LEU A 11 -8.07 -16.85 -3.12
C LEU A 11 -8.95 -17.53 -4.17
N PRO A 12 -8.51 -18.65 -4.79
CA PRO A 12 -9.30 -19.40 -5.76
C PRO A 12 -10.47 -20.17 -5.08
N ALA A 13 -11.21 -19.51 -4.18
CA ALA A 13 -12.47 -19.99 -3.64
C ALA A 13 -13.61 -19.57 -4.58
N GLU A 14 -14.57 -20.47 -4.78
CA GLU A 14 -15.71 -20.27 -5.69
C GLU A 14 -16.63 -19.11 -5.28
N ASP A 15 -16.56 -18.69 -4.01
CA ASP A 15 -17.26 -17.54 -3.49
C ASP A 15 -16.26 -16.51 -2.95
N ASN A 16 -16.57 -15.22 -3.16
CA ASN A 16 -16.03 -14.11 -2.36
C ASN A 16 -16.49 -14.19 -0.88
N ALA A 17 -16.70 -15.39 -0.35
CA ALA A 17 -16.95 -15.65 1.05
C ALA A 17 -15.62 -15.49 1.81
N ALA A 18 -15.11 -14.27 1.86
CA ALA A 18 -14.30 -13.89 2.99
C ALA A 18 -15.15 -14.24 4.23
N ILE A 19 -14.60 -15.06 5.13
CA ILE A 19 -15.09 -15.23 6.51
C ILE A 19 -14.83 -13.90 7.26
N SER A 20 -15.25 -12.78 6.68
CA SER A 20 -15.18 -11.44 7.23
C SER A 20 -16.48 -11.11 7.96
N CYS A 21 -17.56 -11.82 7.63
CA CYS A 21 -18.82 -11.83 8.34
C CYS A 21 -19.25 -13.28 8.62
N ILE A 22 -19.61 -13.58 9.87
CA ILE A 22 -20.24 -14.86 10.20
C ILE A 22 -21.67 -14.82 9.63
N ALA A 23 -22.08 -15.86 8.91
CA ALA A 23 -23.38 -15.90 8.23
C ALA A 23 -24.53 -15.62 9.21
N ARG A 24 -25.47 -14.75 8.80
CA ARG A 24 -26.61 -14.27 9.63
C ARG A 24 -27.47 -15.39 10.24
N SER A 25 -27.49 -16.57 9.63
CA SER A 25 -28.20 -17.76 10.13
C SER A 25 -27.43 -18.54 11.20
N ALA A 26 -26.12 -18.31 11.33
CA ALA A 26 -25.21 -18.97 12.26
C ALA A 26 -24.83 -18.08 13.47
N VAL A 27 -25.16 -16.79 13.43
CA VAL A 27 -24.93 -15.83 14.52
C VAL A 27 -26.21 -15.66 15.32
N ASN A 28 -26.10 -15.66 16.64
CA ASN A 28 -27.19 -15.26 17.54
C ASN A 28 -27.70 -13.87 17.09
N PRO A 29 -29.01 -13.67 16.82
CA PRO A 29 -29.53 -12.36 16.43
C PRO A 29 -29.31 -11.24 17.46
N GLU A 30 -28.91 -11.59 18.69
CA GLU A 30 -28.50 -10.64 19.73
C GLU A 30 -27.01 -10.26 19.69
N TRP A 31 -26.20 -10.93 18.87
CA TRP A 31 -24.80 -10.53 18.68
C TRP A 31 -24.72 -9.40 17.66
N GLU A 32 -24.06 -8.32 18.03
CA GLU A 32 -23.69 -7.29 17.08
C GLU A 32 -22.77 -7.92 16.02
N PRO A 33 -23.07 -7.73 14.73
CA PRO A 33 -22.24 -8.28 13.68
C PRO A 33 -20.92 -7.50 13.69
N THR A 34 -19.85 -8.16 14.14
CA THR A 34 -18.49 -7.63 14.20
C THR A 34 -17.67 -8.15 13.03
N ARG A 35 -16.92 -7.27 12.39
CA ARG A 35 -15.99 -7.63 11.31
C ARG A 35 -14.68 -8.13 11.94
N LEU A 36 -14.17 -9.25 11.45
CA LEU A 36 -12.81 -9.68 11.81
C LEU A 36 -11.80 -8.73 11.13
N THR A 37 -10.99 -8.04 11.92
CA THR A 37 -9.97 -7.13 11.39
C THR A 37 -8.72 -7.88 10.95
N SER A 38 -8.28 -7.68 9.70
CA SER A 38 -7.03 -8.27 9.21
C SER A 38 -5.83 -7.60 9.85
N ARG A 39 -5.01 -8.37 10.58
CA ARG A 39 -3.72 -7.90 11.10
C ARG A 39 -2.61 -7.99 10.07
N HIS A 40 -1.58 -7.17 10.22
CA HIS A 40 -0.48 -7.16 9.25
C HIS A 40 0.36 -8.43 9.36
N ARG A 41 0.71 -9.05 8.22
CA ARG A 41 1.35 -10.37 8.19
C ARG A 41 2.70 -10.46 8.92
N ASP A 42 3.40 -9.34 9.08
CA ASP A 42 4.68 -9.30 9.79
C ASP A 42 4.52 -9.49 11.30
N GLU A 43 3.34 -9.23 11.86
CA GLU A 43 3.00 -9.53 13.25
C GLU A 43 3.07 -11.03 13.54
N PHE A 44 2.91 -11.88 12.52
CA PHE A 44 2.91 -13.34 12.64
C PHE A 44 4.24 -13.99 12.25
N ARG A 45 5.31 -13.19 12.07
CA ARG A 45 6.64 -13.71 11.71
C ARG A 45 7.16 -14.77 12.68
N TYR A 46 6.81 -14.65 13.96
CA TYR A 46 7.21 -15.58 15.02
C TYR A 46 6.71 -17.00 14.82
N LEU A 47 5.66 -17.22 14.01
CA LEU A 47 5.08 -18.55 13.81
C LEU A 47 6.08 -19.53 13.20
N PHE A 48 7.01 -19.05 12.37
CA PHE A 48 8.08 -19.85 11.78
C PHE A 48 9.44 -19.23 12.12
N PRO A 49 10.00 -19.54 13.31
CA PRO A 49 11.31 -19.04 13.68
C PRO A 49 12.39 -19.64 12.79
N SER A 50 13.45 -18.87 12.55
CA SER A 50 14.67 -19.39 11.91
C SER A 50 15.29 -20.51 12.78
N PRO A 51 16.07 -21.43 12.20
CA PRO A 51 16.85 -22.38 12.97
C PRO A 51 17.65 -21.71 14.10
N LYS A 52 17.73 -22.38 15.25
CA LYS A 52 18.40 -21.87 16.46
C LYS A 52 19.92 -22.05 16.39
N ASP A 53 20.35 -23.16 15.81
CA ASP A 53 21.77 -23.44 15.59
C ASP A 53 22.34 -22.53 14.50
N LEU A 54 23.58 -22.07 14.69
CA LEU A 54 24.20 -21.10 13.78
C LEU A 54 24.52 -21.73 12.43
N ASP A 55 25.06 -22.95 12.42
CA ASP A 55 25.47 -23.62 11.18
C ASP A 55 24.22 -24.01 10.37
N GLU A 56 23.20 -24.57 11.04
CA GLU A 56 21.91 -24.86 10.41
C GLU A 56 21.25 -23.59 9.85
N ARG A 57 21.40 -22.46 10.54
CA ARG A 57 20.84 -21.19 10.10
C ARG A 57 21.57 -20.64 8.89
N GLU A 58 22.89 -20.72 8.84
CA GLU A 58 23.67 -20.27 7.67
C GLU A 58 23.31 -21.09 6.43
N ASP A 59 23.20 -22.41 6.57
CA ASP A 59 22.74 -23.29 5.50
C ASP A 59 21.30 -22.98 5.09
N TRP A 60 20.44 -22.71 6.06
CA TRP A 60 19.05 -22.33 5.81
C TRP A 60 18.93 -20.99 5.06
N GLU A 61 19.71 -19.98 5.46
CA GLU A 61 19.76 -18.68 4.80
C GLU A 61 20.34 -18.78 3.38
N LYS A 62 21.37 -19.62 3.19
CA LYS A 62 22.02 -19.78 1.89
C LYS A 62 21.15 -20.53 0.90
N TYR A 63 20.51 -21.62 1.32
CA TYR A 63 19.77 -22.50 0.43
C TYR A 63 18.27 -22.17 0.39
N TYR A 64 17.56 -22.32 1.51
CA TYR A 64 16.10 -22.22 1.54
C TYR A 64 15.60 -20.77 1.38
N VAL A 65 16.25 -19.80 2.03
CA VAL A 65 15.86 -18.38 1.88
C VAL A 65 16.16 -17.85 0.49
N THR A 66 17.25 -18.30 -0.14
CA THR A 66 17.54 -17.96 -1.55
C THR A 66 16.47 -18.52 -2.48
N TRP A 67 16.17 -19.82 -2.35
CA TRP A 67 15.08 -20.45 -3.09
C TRP A 67 13.73 -19.74 -2.90
N ALA A 68 13.40 -19.34 -1.67
CA ALA A 68 12.16 -18.63 -1.37
C ALA A 68 12.08 -17.25 -2.04
N LYS A 69 13.21 -16.52 -2.10
CA LYS A 69 13.29 -15.23 -2.82
C LYS A 69 13.10 -15.43 -4.32
N GLU A 70 13.74 -16.43 -4.91
CA GLU A 70 13.62 -16.76 -6.33
C GLU A 70 12.19 -17.18 -6.69
N THR A 71 11.56 -18.03 -5.87
CA THR A 71 10.17 -18.47 -6.04
C THR A 71 9.20 -17.28 -5.99
N LYS A 72 9.40 -16.36 -5.04
CA LYS A 72 8.59 -15.15 -4.91
C LYS A 72 8.76 -14.20 -6.10
N GLU A 73 9.97 -14.08 -6.65
CA GLU A 73 10.20 -13.24 -7.84
C GLU A 73 9.59 -13.88 -9.09
N ARG A 74 9.76 -15.20 -9.28
CA ARG A 74 9.10 -15.94 -10.37
C ARG A 74 7.58 -15.81 -10.31
N TYR A 75 7.00 -15.95 -9.11
CA TYR A 75 5.57 -15.73 -8.90
C TYR A 75 5.18 -14.30 -9.30
N ARG A 76 5.96 -13.29 -8.90
CA ARG A 76 5.70 -11.88 -9.26
C ARG A 76 5.72 -11.67 -10.78
N GLU A 77 6.74 -12.16 -11.46
CA GLU A 77 6.88 -12.02 -12.91
C GLU A 77 5.70 -12.67 -13.63
N ARG A 78 5.36 -13.91 -13.26
CA ARG A 78 4.25 -14.63 -13.90
C ARG A 78 2.90 -14.01 -13.61
N MET A 79 2.71 -13.48 -12.40
CA MET A 79 1.50 -12.71 -12.07
C MET A 79 1.38 -11.46 -12.94
N ALA A 80 2.47 -10.71 -13.15
CA ALA A 80 2.43 -9.52 -14.01
C ALA A 80 2.00 -9.87 -15.44
N GLU A 81 2.53 -10.96 -16.00
CA GLU A 81 2.17 -11.44 -17.33
C GLU A 81 0.70 -11.92 -17.41
N ILE A 82 0.18 -12.58 -16.36
CA ILE A 82 -1.24 -12.99 -16.33
C ILE A 82 -2.15 -11.77 -16.43
N TYR A 83 -1.87 -10.71 -15.67
CA TYR A 83 -2.69 -9.49 -15.73
C TYR A 83 -2.53 -8.77 -17.08
N GLU A 84 -1.34 -8.78 -17.68
CA GLU A 84 -1.12 -8.21 -19.01
C GLU A 84 -1.88 -8.99 -20.10
N GLN A 85 -1.97 -10.31 -19.98
CA GLN A 85 -2.62 -11.17 -20.97
C GLN A 85 -4.15 -11.20 -20.83
N GLN A 86 -4.67 -11.20 -19.60
CA GLN A 86 -6.10 -11.42 -19.32
C GLN A 86 -6.88 -10.11 -19.12
N GLY A 87 -6.20 -8.96 -18.99
CA GLY A 87 -6.84 -7.66 -18.79
C GLY A 87 -7.63 -7.62 -17.48
N ASP A 88 -8.92 -7.27 -17.57
CA ASP A 88 -9.84 -7.15 -16.43
C ASP A 88 -10.79 -8.36 -16.26
N ASP A 89 -10.60 -9.45 -17.03
CA ASP A 89 -11.41 -10.67 -16.86
C ASP A 89 -11.03 -11.41 -15.58
N LEU A 90 -11.73 -11.10 -14.50
CA LEU A 90 -11.53 -11.69 -13.18
C LEU A 90 -11.63 -13.23 -13.18
N LYS A 91 -12.47 -13.82 -14.05
CA LYS A 91 -12.63 -15.27 -14.11
C LYS A 91 -11.41 -15.90 -14.75
N ALA A 92 -10.95 -15.34 -15.88
CA ALA A 92 -9.75 -15.80 -16.57
C ALA A 92 -8.49 -15.61 -15.70
N ILE A 93 -8.38 -14.49 -14.99
CA ILE A 93 -7.30 -14.25 -14.02
C ILE A 93 -7.31 -15.33 -12.94
N ARG A 94 -8.46 -15.63 -12.32
CA ARG A 94 -8.55 -16.67 -11.27
C ARG A 94 -8.10 -18.03 -11.78
N GLU A 95 -8.52 -18.42 -12.98
CA GLU A 95 -8.12 -19.70 -13.57
C GLU A 95 -6.61 -19.75 -13.84
N ALA A 96 -6.05 -18.69 -14.44
CA ALA A 96 -4.62 -18.61 -14.72
C ALA A 96 -3.76 -18.61 -13.44
N VAL A 97 -4.21 -17.90 -12.41
CA VAL A 97 -3.57 -17.89 -11.08
C VAL A 97 -3.64 -19.28 -10.42
N GLY A 98 -4.76 -19.99 -10.56
CA GLY A 98 -4.90 -21.37 -10.11
C GLY A 98 -3.85 -22.29 -10.73
N LYS A 99 -3.69 -22.24 -12.05
CA LYS A 99 -2.67 -23.01 -12.79
C LYS A 99 -1.24 -22.66 -12.37
N LEU A 100 -0.98 -21.38 -12.10
CA LEU A 100 0.33 -20.95 -11.55
C LEU A 100 0.60 -21.58 -10.19
N TYR A 101 -0.37 -21.58 -9.27
CA TYR A 101 -0.20 -22.23 -7.98
C TYR A 101 0.00 -23.73 -8.08
N GLU A 102 -0.72 -24.42 -8.97
CA GLU A 102 -0.51 -25.85 -9.22
C GLU A 102 0.92 -26.12 -9.70
N SER A 103 1.40 -25.37 -10.70
CA SER A 103 2.78 -25.48 -11.20
C SER A 103 3.81 -25.25 -10.08
N LEU A 104 3.63 -24.23 -9.25
CA LEU A 104 4.55 -23.94 -8.16
C LEU A 104 4.51 -25.01 -7.06
N ARG A 105 3.34 -25.63 -6.79
CA ARG A 105 3.24 -26.77 -5.87
C ARG A 105 3.99 -27.98 -6.39
N THR A 106 3.94 -28.24 -7.70
CA THR A 106 4.76 -29.29 -8.33
C THR A 106 6.25 -29.00 -8.17
N ASP A 107 6.69 -27.77 -8.47
CA ASP A 107 8.09 -27.35 -8.28
C ASP A 107 8.55 -27.56 -6.81
N VAL A 108 7.69 -27.24 -5.84
CA VAL A 108 7.96 -27.45 -4.40
C VAL A 108 8.07 -28.94 -4.07
N ALA A 109 7.15 -29.77 -4.58
CA ALA A 109 7.15 -31.20 -4.31
C ALA A 109 8.38 -31.90 -4.90
N ASP A 110 8.83 -31.46 -6.08
CA ASP A 110 10.03 -31.97 -6.74
C ASP A 110 11.32 -31.52 -6.03
N ALA A 111 11.38 -30.26 -5.59
CA ALA A 111 12.53 -29.69 -4.91
C ALA A 111 12.70 -30.21 -3.47
N PHE A 112 11.59 -30.44 -2.77
CA PHE A 112 11.57 -30.84 -1.36
C PHE A 112 10.64 -32.05 -1.16
N PRO A 113 11.08 -33.27 -1.52
CA PRO A 113 10.26 -34.46 -1.38
C PRO A 113 10.09 -34.89 0.08
N HIS A 114 10.95 -34.42 0.99
CA HIS A 114 10.98 -34.84 2.39
C HIS A 114 10.25 -33.84 3.32
N PRO A 115 9.43 -34.31 4.28
CA PRO A 115 8.65 -33.42 5.16
C PRO A 115 9.48 -32.41 5.97
N LYS A 116 10.68 -32.80 6.42
CA LYS A 116 11.57 -31.90 7.17
C LYS A 116 12.08 -30.75 6.30
N GLU A 117 12.48 -31.05 5.07
CA GLU A 117 12.95 -30.05 4.11
C GLU A 117 11.81 -29.14 3.67
N ARG A 118 10.60 -29.69 3.48
CA ARG A 118 9.40 -28.89 3.22
C ARG A 118 9.10 -27.91 4.35
N MET A 119 9.26 -28.32 5.61
CA MET A 119 9.07 -27.42 6.76
C MET A 119 10.12 -26.29 6.77
N LEU A 120 11.37 -26.57 6.40
CA LEU A 120 12.42 -25.56 6.25
C LEU A 120 12.17 -24.62 5.07
N ALA A 121 11.64 -25.12 3.96
CA ALA A 121 11.23 -24.32 2.81
C ALA A 121 10.01 -23.43 3.15
N ALA A 122 9.03 -23.98 3.86
CA ALA A 122 7.87 -23.25 4.37
C ALA A 122 8.30 -22.11 5.31
N SER A 123 9.20 -22.39 6.25
CA SER A 123 9.71 -21.37 7.17
C SER A 123 10.50 -20.28 6.43
N ALA A 124 11.26 -20.63 5.39
CA ALA A 124 11.99 -19.68 4.57
C ALA A 124 11.06 -18.77 3.77
N LEU A 125 10.05 -19.33 3.12
CA LEU A 125 9.07 -18.54 2.37
C LEU A 125 8.21 -17.68 3.29
N TRP A 126 7.81 -18.21 4.45
CA TRP A 126 7.15 -17.44 5.50
C TRP A 126 8.01 -16.26 5.94
N HIS A 127 9.31 -16.49 6.19
CA HIS A 127 10.25 -15.45 6.54
C HIS A 127 10.34 -14.37 5.44
N VAL A 128 10.45 -14.75 4.17
CA VAL A 128 10.54 -13.81 3.05
C VAL A 128 9.25 -13.01 2.84
N GLU A 129 8.08 -13.58 3.13
CA GLU A 129 6.80 -12.89 3.03
C GLU A 129 6.51 -11.99 4.23
N THR A 130 6.81 -12.44 5.45
CA THR A 130 6.52 -11.72 6.69
C THR A 130 7.64 -10.78 7.15
N THR A 131 8.83 -10.83 6.56
CA THR A 131 9.86 -9.84 6.85
C THR A 131 9.40 -8.46 6.40
N ASN A 132 9.35 -7.51 7.35
CA ASN A 132 8.94 -6.14 7.09
C ASN A 132 9.94 -5.50 6.11
N PRO A 133 9.52 -5.13 4.88
CA PRO A 133 10.42 -4.50 3.93
C PRO A 133 10.84 -3.12 4.45
N ASN A 134 11.99 -2.62 4.02
CA ASN A 134 12.38 -1.25 4.34
C ASN A 134 11.34 -0.27 3.76
N LEU A 135 10.52 0.31 4.65
CA LEU A 135 9.43 1.21 4.30
C LEU A 135 9.87 2.67 4.12
N ASP A 136 11.11 3.02 4.46
CA ASP A 136 11.55 4.42 4.44
C ASP A 136 11.55 5.01 3.03
N VAL A 137 11.98 4.20 2.07
CA VAL A 137 12.05 4.59 0.67
C VAL A 137 10.65 4.80 0.08
N PRO A 138 9.71 3.83 0.14
CA PRO A 138 8.35 4.07 -0.35
C PRO A 138 7.60 5.14 0.43
N ARG A 139 7.87 5.31 1.74
CA ARG A 139 7.30 6.40 2.54
C ARG A 139 7.74 7.78 2.03
N LYS A 140 9.03 7.97 1.74
CA LYS A 140 9.54 9.21 1.14
C LYS A 140 8.90 9.50 -0.22
N ALA A 141 8.79 8.47 -1.06
CA ALA A 141 8.13 8.59 -2.36
C ALA A 141 6.65 9.00 -2.22
N CYS A 142 5.90 8.36 -1.30
CA CYS A 142 4.50 8.72 -1.03
C CYS A 142 4.36 10.17 -0.53
N LEU A 143 5.26 10.63 0.35
CA LEU A 143 5.28 12.02 0.81
C LEU A 143 5.50 13.00 -0.35
N GLU A 144 6.46 12.72 -1.24
CA GLU A 144 6.73 13.55 -2.42
C GLU A 144 5.55 13.59 -3.39
N LEU A 145 4.91 12.45 -3.63
CA LEU A 145 3.73 12.34 -4.49
C LEU A 145 2.52 13.08 -3.91
N SER A 146 2.28 12.96 -2.59
CA SER A 146 1.13 13.58 -1.94
C SER A 146 1.06 15.10 -2.12
N ARG A 147 2.22 15.75 -2.31
CA ARG A 147 2.34 17.20 -2.52
C ARG A 147 1.66 17.73 -3.78
N GLN A 148 1.41 16.85 -4.75
CA GLN A 148 0.78 17.18 -6.03
C GLN A 148 -0.74 16.98 -5.98
N LEU A 149 -1.25 16.30 -4.95
CA LEU A 149 -2.64 15.92 -4.85
C LEU A 149 -3.50 17.02 -4.24
N LYS A 150 -4.77 17.03 -4.64
CA LYS A 150 -5.82 17.86 -4.08
C LYS A 150 -6.62 17.05 -3.05
N ILE A 151 -7.25 17.76 -2.11
CA ILE A 151 -8.26 17.16 -1.23
C ILE A 151 -9.49 16.87 -2.08
N GLU A 152 -10.09 15.69 -1.92
CA GLU A 152 -11.32 15.29 -2.58
C GLU A 152 -12.41 15.04 -1.53
N PHE A 153 -13.66 15.25 -1.93
CA PHE A 153 -14.81 14.93 -1.10
C PHE A 153 -15.94 14.36 -1.96
N HIS A 154 -16.43 13.18 -1.63
CA HIS A 154 -17.51 12.53 -2.37
C HIS A 154 -18.32 11.59 -1.47
N LEU A 155 -19.50 11.22 -1.94
CA LEU A 155 -20.30 10.13 -1.35
C LEU A 155 -19.88 8.82 -2.03
N GLU A 156 -19.34 7.88 -1.25
CA GLU A 156 -19.01 6.54 -1.73
C GLU A 156 -20.15 5.58 -1.35
N SER A 157 -20.80 5.01 -2.37
CA SER A 157 -21.85 4.00 -2.18
C SER A 157 -21.27 2.66 -1.76
N ASP A 158 -21.99 1.91 -0.92
CA ASP A 158 -21.55 0.59 -0.44
C ASP A 158 -20.14 0.62 0.20
N TYR A 159 -19.79 1.70 0.90
CA TYR A 159 -18.50 1.82 1.56
C TYR A 159 -18.39 0.81 2.72
N GLU A 160 -17.35 0.00 2.69
CA GLU A 160 -16.98 -0.88 3.79
C GLU A 160 -16.26 -0.09 4.89
N ARG A 161 -17.02 0.26 5.94
CA ARG A 161 -16.51 0.79 7.22
C ARG A 161 -15.77 -0.31 7.99
N LEU A 162 -14.79 0.09 8.80
CA LEU A 162 -13.93 -0.82 9.56
C LEU A 162 -14.69 -1.53 10.67
N HIS A 163 -15.50 -0.77 11.41
CA HIS A 163 -16.17 -1.25 12.63
C HIS A 163 -17.65 -1.62 12.40
N GLU A 164 -18.10 -1.64 11.14
CA GLU A 164 -19.45 -2.07 10.79
C GLU A 164 -19.40 -3.30 9.87
N ALA A 165 -20.26 -4.28 10.13
CA ALA A 165 -20.32 -5.49 9.31
C ALA A 165 -20.95 -5.27 7.93
N LEU A 166 -21.85 -4.30 7.80
CA LEU A 166 -22.57 -4.05 6.54
C LEU A 166 -22.06 -2.78 5.86
N PRO A 167 -21.82 -2.81 4.54
CA PRO A 167 -21.51 -1.61 3.78
C PRO A 167 -22.63 -0.58 3.86
N LYS A 168 -22.27 0.70 3.78
CA LYS A 168 -23.21 1.83 3.78
C LYS A 168 -22.68 2.99 2.95
N ASP A 169 -23.58 3.75 2.35
CA ASP A 169 -23.25 5.03 1.74
C ASP A 169 -22.59 5.94 2.77
N THR A 170 -21.37 6.39 2.46
CA THR A 170 -20.53 7.11 3.41
C THR A 170 -19.82 8.26 2.72
N TYR A 171 -19.86 9.45 3.33
CA TYR A 171 -19.11 10.60 2.85
C TYR A 171 -17.63 10.43 3.20
N ILE A 172 -16.79 10.48 2.17
CA ILE A 172 -15.33 10.31 2.28
C ILE A 172 -14.65 11.64 1.99
N LEU A 173 -13.87 12.11 2.96
CA LEU A 173 -12.92 13.21 2.77
C LEU A 173 -11.52 12.62 2.59
N SER A 174 -11.00 12.67 1.37
CA SER A 174 -9.67 12.16 1.04
C SER A 174 -8.65 13.30 1.11
N VAL A 175 -7.69 13.20 2.03
CA VAL A 175 -6.72 14.25 2.33
C VAL A 175 -5.29 13.77 2.05
N PRO A 176 -4.49 14.47 1.22
CA PRO A 176 -3.08 14.13 1.02
C PRO A 176 -2.25 14.17 2.30
N PHE A 177 -1.22 13.33 2.38
CA PHE A 177 -0.32 13.32 3.55
C PHE A 177 0.33 14.69 3.79
N GLN A 178 0.89 15.30 2.73
CA GLN A 178 1.56 16.58 2.83
C GLN A 178 1.08 17.58 1.79
N LYS A 179 1.15 18.87 2.17
CA LYS A 179 0.97 19.99 1.27
C LYS A 179 2.20 20.88 1.28
N VAL A 180 2.61 21.36 0.11
CA VAL A 180 3.73 22.30 0.00
C VAL A 180 3.29 23.69 0.43
N VAL A 181 4.11 24.35 1.23
CA VAL A 181 3.89 25.74 1.61
C VAL A 181 4.25 26.64 0.44
N ARG A 182 3.31 27.46 0.00
CA ARG A 182 3.53 28.49 -1.01
C ARG A 182 3.63 29.87 -0.38
N ASP A 183 4.42 30.76 -0.97
CA ASP A 183 4.44 32.17 -0.59
C ASP A 183 3.25 32.94 -1.20
N GLY A 184 3.12 34.23 -0.88
CA GLY A 184 2.05 35.10 -1.40
C GLY A 184 2.08 35.27 -2.92
N SER A 185 3.17 34.86 -3.59
CA SER A 185 3.33 34.83 -5.05
C SER A 185 3.12 33.43 -5.64
N SER A 186 2.55 32.49 -4.88
CA SER A 186 2.30 31.10 -5.28
C SER A 186 3.54 30.25 -5.59
N GLN A 187 4.75 30.74 -5.28
CA GLN A 187 5.99 29.97 -5.39
C GLN A 187 6.18 29.05 -4.18
N ILE A 188 6.80 27.90 -4.40
CA ILE A 188 7.10 26.92 -3.34
C ILE A 188 8.17 27.50 -2.40
N LYS A 189 7.83 27.65 -1.11
CA LYS A 189 8.83 28.00 -0.09
C LYS A 189 9.82 26.86 0.07
N LYS A 190 11.10 27.22 0.13
CA LYS A 190 12.21 26.28 0.30
C LYS A 190 12.93 26.54 1.62
N ASP A 191 13.44 25.49 2.24
CA ASP A 191 14.27 25.57 3.44
C ASP A 191 15.70 26.06 3.12
N SER A 192 16.55 26.15 4.15
CA SER A 192 17.97 26.54 4.00
C SER A 192 18.78 25.58 3.12
N LYS A 193 18.28 24.38 2.85
CA LYS A 193 18.88 23.36 1.96
C LYS A 193 18.22 23.33 0.58
N ARG A 194 17.42 24.36 0.24
CA ARG A 194 16.66 24.49 -1.02
C ARG A 194 15.62 23.38 -1.25
N GLN A 195 15.18 22.68 -0.20
CA GLN A 195 14.13 21.67 -0.28
C GLN A 195 12.76 22.28 -0.03
N PRO A 196 11.69 21.84 -0.73
CA PRO A 196 10.32 22.30 -0.48
C PRO A 196 9.92 22.13 0.99
N ILE A 197 9.40 23.20 1.60
CA ILE A 197 8.78 23.12 2.93
C ILE A 197 7.38 22.54 2.77
N ALA A 198 7.09 21.47 3.51
CA ALA A 198 5.80 20.81 3.48
C ALA A 198 5.20 20.72 4.89
N ILE A 199 3.88 20.84 4.98
CA ILE A 199 3.10 20.67 6.21
C ILE A 199 2.39 19.33 6.21
N ASP A 200 2.17 18.77 7.40
CA ASP A 200 1.39 17.55 7.62
C ASP A 200 -0.11 17.86 7.46
N LEU A 201 -0.61 17.74 6.23
CA LEU A 201 -1.97 18.17 5.90
C LEU A 201 -3.01 17.22 6.48
N ALA A 202 -2.79 15.89 6.40
CA ALA A 202 -3.74 14.93 6.97
C ALA A 202 -3.74 14.99 8.50
N GLY A 203 -2.59 15.22 9.15
CA GLY A 203 -2.50 15.47 10.59
C GLY A 203 -3.28 16.73 11.03
N GLU A 204 -3.12 17.85 10.31
CA GLU A 204 -3.91 19.06 10.59
C GLU A 204 -5.43 18.85 10.42
N TRP A 205 -5.84 18.05 9.43
CA TRP A 205 -7.25 17.72 9.23
C TRP A 205 -7.80 16.81 10.32
N LYS A 206 -7.02 15.82 10.75
CA LYS A 206 -7.35 14.98 11.91
C LYS A 206 -7.62 15.86 13.14
N GLU A 207 -6.71 16.78 13.48
CA GLU A 207 -6.90 17.70 14.60
C GLU A 207 -8.13 18.59 14.44
N LYS A 208 -8.41 19.08 13.23
CA LYS A 208 -9.61 19.90 12.96
C LYS A 208 -10.91 19.11 13.15
N LEU A 209 -10.96 17.85 12.72
CA LEU A 209 -12.13 16.99 12.90
C LEU A 209 -12.32 16.65 14.38
N ASP A 210 -11.24 16.28 15.07
CA ASP A 210 -11.23 15.97 16.51
C ASP A 210 -11.71 17.17 17.34
N ASN A 211 -11.17 18.37 17.08
CA ASN A 211 -11.55 19.61 17.79
C ASN A 211 -13.01 20.02 17.56
N LYS A 212 -13.61 19.61 16.43
CA LYS A 212 -15.02 19.84 16.12
C LYS A 212 -15.93 18.71 16.62
N GLY A 213 -15.37 17.67 17.24
CA GLY A 213 -16.12 16.50 17.69
C GLY A 213 -16.75 15.69 16.56
N ILE A 214 -16.19 15.78 15.34
CA ILE A 214 -16.68 15.04 14.18
C ILE A 214 -16.12 13.62 14.27
N LYS A 215 -17.00 12.61 14.26
CA LYS A 215 -16.60 11.20 14.30
C LYS A 215 -16.23 10.73 12.89
N TYR A 216 -15.18 9.92 12.79
CA TYR A 216 -14.71 9.38 11.51
C TYR A 216 -13.94 8.07 11.73
N GLU A 217 -13.82 7.29 10.65
CA GLU A 217 -12.80 6.25 10.51
C GLU A 217 -11.70 6.75 9.55
N ALA A 218 -10.43 6.55 9.91
CA ALA A 218 -9.30 6.97 9.09
C ALA A 218 -8.62 5.75 8.46
N THR A 219 -8.64 5.67 7.12
CA THR A 219 -7.94 4.62 6.38
C THR A 219 -7.01 5.21 5.33
N LEU A 220 -6.03 4.43 4.87
CA LEU A 220 -5.25 4.85 3.70
C LEU A 220 -6.12 4.84 2.45
N HIS A 221 -5.90 5.78 1.53
CA HIS A 221 -6.51 5.70 0.21
C HIS A 221 -5.95 4.45 -0.52
N PRO A 222 -6.78 3.62 -1.17
CA PRO A 222 -6.32 2.38 -1.81
C PRO A 222 -5.26 2.63 -2.88
N SER A 223 -5.32 3.81 -3.50
CA SER A 223 -4.61 4.14 -4.73
C SER A 223 -3.63 5.30 -4.68
N LEU A 224 -3.77 6.19 -3.70
CA LEU A 224 -3.10 7.48 -3.66
C LEU A 224 -2.48 7.69 -2.27
N PRO A 225 -1.40 8.48 -2.13
CA PRO A 225 -0.81 8.83 -0.84
C PRO A 225 -1.66 9.86 -0.08
N MET A 226 -2.84 9.41 0.32
CA MET A 226 -3.87 10.17 1.01
C MET A 226 -4.47 9.34 2.15
N VAL A 227 -5.09 10.01 3.11
CA VAL A 227 -5.93 9.42 4.15
C VAL A 227 -7.38 9.67 3.79
N ASN A 228 -8.19 8.61 3.79
CA ASN A 228 -9.64 8.68 3.69
C ASN A 228 -10.22 8.80 5.09
N PHE A 229 -10.85 9.93 5.36
CA PHE A 229 -11.68 10.15 6.53
C PHE A 229 -13.13 9.82 6.16
N ALA A 230 -13.58 8.63 6.54
CA ALA A 230 -14.97 8.21 6.38
C ALA A 230 -15.80 8.81 7.52
N LEU A 231 -16.60 9.83 7.21
CA LEU A 231 -17.33 10.59 8.22
C LEU A 231 -18.52 9.79 8.73
N LEU A 232 -18.60 9.63 10.06
CA LEU A 232 -19.69 8.92 10.73
C LEU A 232 -20.79 9.93 11.07
N ASP A 233 -21.93 9.77 10.38
CA ASP A 233 -23.14 10.60 10.51
C ASP A 233 -22.86 12.13 10.45
N PRO A 234 -22.21 12.63 9.37
CA PRO A 234 -21.92 14.05 9.23
C PRO A 234 -23.22 14.87 9.15
N ASN A 235 -23.23 16.05 9.76
CA ASN A 235 -24.35 16.96 9.61
C ASN A 235 -24.39 17.61 8.21
N GLU A 236 -25.57 17.96 7.73
CA GLU A 236 -25.78 18.50 6.37
C GLU A 236 -24.92 19.76 6.09
N LYS A 237 -24.80 20.66 7.07
CA LYS A 237 -23.98 21.88 6.93
C LYS A 237 -22.51 21.58 6.68
N LEU A 238 -21.97 20.54 7.32
CA LEU A 238 -20.59 20.10 7.10
C LEU A 238 -20.43 19.55 5.70
N VAL A 239 -21.38 18.71 5.26
CA VAL A 239 -21.39 18.14 3.90
C VAL A 239 -21.43 19.27 2.86
N GLU A 240 -22.34 20.24 2.98
CA GLU A 240 -22.44 21.39 2.07
C GLU A 240 -21.13 22.20 1.97
N VAL A 241 -20.46 22.42 3.11
CA VAL A 241 -19.18 23.14 3.14
C VAL A 241 -18.09 22.36 2.43
N LEU A 242 -17.95 21.06 2.73
CA LEU A 242 -16.93 20.20 2.14
C LEU A 242 -17.17 19.96 0.64
N GLU A 243 -18.42 19.79 0.22
CA GLU A 243 -18.81 19.62 -1.18
C GLU A 243 -18.52 20.89 -1.98
N ARG A 244 -18.84 22.07 -1.43
CA ARG A 244 -18.50 23.34 -2.06
C ARG A 244 -17.00 23.57 -2.18
N GLU A 245 -16.21 23.18 -1.18
CA GLU A 245 -14.76 23.41 -1.17
C GLU A 245 -13.97 22.37 -1.98
N PHE A 246 -14.40 21.10 -1.97
CA PHE A 246 -13.62 19.96 -2.46
C PHE A 246 -14.37 19.01 -3.38
N GLY A 247 -15.68 19.15 -3.55
CA GLY A 247 -16.51 18.21 -4.34
C GLY A 247 -16.19 18.17 -5.84
N ASN A 248 -15.56 19.23 -6.38
CA ASN A 248 -15.14 19.29 -7.78
C ASN A 248 -13.65 18.94 -7.98
N ASN A 249 -12.94 18.52 -6.92
CA ASN A 249 -11.56 18.12 -7.05
C ASN A 249 -11.48 16.64 -7.43
N GLU A 250 -10.64 16.35 -8.41
CA GLU A 250 -10.33 14.98 -8.85
C GLU A 250 -8.82 14.89 -9.09
N ASN A 251 -8.22 13.80 -8.63
CA ASN A 251 -6.83 13.45 -8.83
C ASN A 251 -6.76 12.33 -9.87
N ASP A 252 -6.26 12.66 -11.06
CA ASP A 252 -5.97 11.67 -12.10
C ASP A 252 -4.70 10.88 -11.75
N ILE A 253 -4.87 9.58 -11.47
CA ILE A 253 -3.78 8.67 -11.13
C ILE A 253 -2.81 8.49 -12.29
N ASP A 254 -3.29 8.48 -13.53
CA ASP A 254 -2.48 8.24 -14.72
C ASP A 254 -1.55 9.43 -15.03
N SER A 255 -1.90 10.61 -14.53
CA SER A 255 -1.08 11.82 -14.60
C SER A 255 0.09 11.84 -13.59
N LEU A 256 0.08 10.96 -12.58
CA LEU A 256 1.09 10.98 -11.51
C LEU A 256 2.34 10.19 -11.91
N ASN A 257 3.49 10.84 -11.83
CA ASN A 257 4.77 10.14 -11.99
C ASN A 257 5.09 9.32 -10.73
N LEU A 258 4.59 8.09 -10.68
CA LEU A 258 4.80 7.14 -9.59
C LEU A 258 6.20 6.51 -9.59
N THR A 259 7.26 7.23 -9.99
CA THR A 259 8.64 6.73 -9.91
C THR A 259 9.47 7.50 -8.91
N TYR A 260 10.32 6.81 -8.14
CA TYR A 260 11.30 7.40 -7.23
C TYR A 260 12.70 6.85 -7.55
N ARG A 261 13.77 7.60 -7.24
CA ARG A 261 15.14 7.06 -7.32
C ARG A 261 15.58 6.52 -5.97
N ASP A 262 16.06 5.29 -5.93
CA ASP A 262 16.66 4.75 -4.70
C ASP A 262 18.03 5.39 -4.40
N ARG A 263 18.62 5.05 -3.24
CA ARG A 263 19.93 5.58 -2.82
C ARG A 263 21.09 5.17 -3.75
N LEU A 264 20.85 4.24 -4.67
CA LEU A 264 21.79 3.76 -5.68
C LEU A 264 21.52 4.40 -7.05
N GLY A 265 20.58 5.35 -7.13
CA GLY A 265 20.25 6.08 -8.36
C GLY A 265 19.34 5.33 -9.32
N ARG A 266 18.79 4.16 -8.94
CA ARG A 266 17.91 3.36 -9.80
C ARG A 266 16.49 3.91 -9.71
N THR A 267 15.84 4.10 -10.86
CA THR A 267 14.42 4.44 -10.91
C THR A 267 13.61 3.22 -10.50
N GLN A 268 12.88 3.36 -9.40
CA GLN A 268 11.93 2.40 -8.85
C GLN A 268 10.52 2.95 -9.05
N ILE A 269 9.55 2.07 -9.19
CA ILE A 269 8.14 2.47 -9.30
C ILE A 269 7.56 2.49 -7.87
N ALA A 270 7.21 3.68 -7.37
CA ALA A 270 6.46 3.93 -6.13
C ALA A 270 5.08 3.24 -6.13
N SER A 271 4.55 2.89 -7.31
CA SER A 271 3.14 2.57 -7.57
C SER A 271 2.57 1.35 -6.84
N SER A 272 3.37 0.44 -6.29
CA SER A 272 2.80 -0.80 -5.72
C SER A 272 2.36 -0.67 -4.26
N ARG A 273 2.79 0.35 -3.51
CA ARG A 273 2.49 0.46 -2.08
C ARG A 273 2.36 1.89 -1.59
N ILE A 274 1.12 2.31 -1.32
CA ILE A 274 0.84 3.49 -0.48
C ILE A 274 1.28 3.18 0.95
N VAL A 275 2.22 3.98 1.48
CA VAL A 275 2.79 3.83 2.81
C VAL A 275 2.64 5.14 3.57
N ALA A 276 1.90 5.11 4.67
CA ALA A 276 1.71 6.25 5.55
C ALA A 276 3.04 6.74 6.16
N PRO A 277 3.13 8.03 6.53
CA PRO A 277 4.11 8.51 7.49
C PRO A 277 4.14 7.62 8.75
N ALA A 278 5.33 7.44 9.33
CA ALA A 278 5.48 6.56 10.49
C ALA A 278 4.76 7.07 11.75
N SER A 279 4.45 8.37 11.80
CA SER A 279 3.68 9.03 12.86
C SER A 279 2.17 8.80 12.75
N TYR A 280 1.66 8.23 11.65
CA TYR A 280 0.23 8.02 11.44
C TYR A 280 -0.26 6.70 12.06
N ASN A 281 0.02 6.50 13.35
CA ASN A 281 -0.46 5.35 14.11
C ASN A 281 -1.99 5.34 14.33
N TRP A 282 -2.67 6.43 13.97
CA TRP A 282 -4.11 6.62 14.01
C TRP A 282 -4.81 6.26 12.69
N VAL A 283 -4.05 5.91 11.64
CA VAL A 283 -4.62 5.46 10.37
C VAL A 283 -4.65 3.94 10.35
N GLU A 284 -5.83 3.39 10.14
CA GLU A 284 -6.06 1.95 10.07
C GLU A 284 -5.97 1.44 8.63
N SER A 285 -5.68 0.15 8.48
CA SER A 285 -5.63 -0.49 7.16
C SER A 285 -6.93 -1.24 6.90
N LYS A 286 -7.52 -1.06 5.72
CA LYS A 286 -8.59 -1.95 5.26
C LYS A 286 -8.04 -3.35 4.97
N ASP A 287 -8.89 -4.38 5.06
CA ASP A 287 -8.52 -5.75 4.73
C ASP A 287 -7.94 -5.90 3.31
N SER A 288 -8.42 -5.10 2.36
CA SER A 288 -7.93 -5.04 0.98
C SER A 288 -6.55 -4.38 0.84
N GLN A 289 -6.04 -3.73 1.89
CA GLN A 289 -4.77 -3.00 1.87
C GLN A 289 -3.68 -3.72 2.66
N THR A 290 -4.07 -4.61 3.58
CA THR A 290 -3.16 -5.41 4.38
C THR A 290 -2.51 -6.50 3.50
N PRO A 291 -1.17 -6.48 3.33
CA PRO A 291 -0.47 -7.49 2.54
C PRO A 291 -0.74 -8.88 3.10
N LYS A 292 -1.25 -9.78 2.24
CA LYS A 292 -1.50 -11.18 2.59
C LYS A 292 -0.26 -12.02 2.32
N ALA A 293 -0.04 -13.06 3.11
CA ALA A 293 1.02 -14.05 2.87
C ALA A 293 0.54 -15.15 1.90
N ALA A 294 -0.11 -14.74 0.80
CA ALA A 294 -0.94 -15.63 -0.01
C ALA A 294 -0.14 -16.73 -0.70
N LEU A 295 1.10 -16.47 -1.10
CA LEU A 295 1.92 -17.45 -1.80
C LEU A 295 2.33 -18.58 -0.85
N VAL A 296 2.93 -18.27 0.31
CA VAL A 296 3.25 -19.30 1.31
C VAL A 296 2.01 -20.05 1.81
N LEU A 297 0.89 -19.35 2.02
CA LEU A 297 -0.38 -19.98 2.45
C LEU A 297 -0.93 -20.97 1.41
N ASN A 298 -0.64 -20.79 0.13
CA ASN A 298 -1.07 -21.70 -0.93
C ASN A 298 -0.08 -22.83 -1.20
N LEU A 299 1.22 -22.59 -1.05
CA LEU A 299 2.26 -23.58 -1.34
C LEU A 299 2.50 -24.55 -0.17
N PHE A 300 2.32 -24.08 1.07
CA PHE A 300 2.66 -24.83 2.28
C PHE A 300 1.49 -24.86 3.27
N SER A 301 0.26 -25.02 2.78
CA SER A 301 -0.95 -25.02 3.62
C SER A 301 -0.87 -26.05 4.75
N ASP A 302 -0.40 -27.26 4.44
CA ASP A 302 -0.28 -28.35 5.41
C ASP A 302 0.75 -28.04 6.50
N GLU A 303 1.93 -27.53 6.13
CA GLU A 303 2.98 -27.15 7.07
C GLU A 303 2.53 -25.99 7.97
N ILE A 304 1.76 -25.04 7.44
CA ILE A 304 1.18 -23.94 8.21
C ILE A 304 0.12 -24.44 9.17
N CYS A 305 -0.78 -25.31 8.73
CA CYS A 305 -1.75 -25.94 9.63
C CYS A 305 -1.06 -26.73 10.75
N GLN A 306 -0.03 -27.51 10.42
CA GLN A 306 0.77 -28.25 11.40
C GLN A 306 1.46 -27.32 12.39
N GLN A 307 2.05 -26.22 11.92
CA GLN A 307 2.71 -25.24 12.77
C GLN A 307 1.71 -24.54 13.70
N LEU A 308 0.53 -24.17 13.19
CA LEU A 308 -0.52 -23.54 14.00
C LEU A 308 -1.10 -24.49 15.06
N GLN A 309 -1.26 -25.77 14.74
CA GLN A 309 -1.75 -26.78 15.69
C GLN A 309 -0.75 -27.08 16.81
N THR A 310 0.54 -26.94 16.53
CA THR A 310 1.62 -27.24 17.48
C THR A 310 2.12 -26.00 18.21
N PHE A 311 1.75 -24.80 17.74
CA PHE A 311 2.17 -23.55 18.35
C PHE A 311 1.57 -23.39 19.74
N GLN A 312 2.45 -23.22 20.73
CA GLN A 312 2.07 -22.89 22.10
C GLN A 312 2.62 -21.52 22.48
N PHE A 313 1.72 -20.64 22.92
CA PHE A 313 2.09 -19.32 23.42
C PHE A 313 2.61 -19.42 24.85
N GLU A 314 3.87 -19.83 24.98
CA GLU A 314 4.51 -20.03 26.30
C GLU A 314 5.67 -19.08 26.53
N THR A 315 6.27 -18.56 25.47
CA THR A 315 7.46 -17.71 25.58
C THR A 315 7.33 -16.46 24.75
N VAL A 316 7.76 -15.35 25.35
CA VAL A 316 7.81 -14.05 24.71
C VAL A 316 9.19 -13.44 24.91
N GLU A 317 9.80 -12.95 23.84
CA GLU A 317 11.04 -12.16 23.92
C GLU A 317 10.66 -10.67 23.99
N LEU A 318 11.12 -9.99 25.03
CA LEU A 318 11.03 -8.54 25.15
C LEU A 318 12.38 -7.88 24.84
N ILE A 319 12.34 -6.70 24.23
CA ILE A 319 13.51 -5.93 23.84
C ILE A 319 13.48 -4.51 24.39
N GLY A 320 14.67 -3.98 24.64
CA GLY A 320 14.85 -2.58 25.00
C GLY A 320 14.69 -2.28 26.49
N GLN A 321 14.84 -3.28 27.37
CA GLN A 321 14.79 -3.09 28.83
C GLN A 321 15.74 -1.97 29.31
N LYS A 322 16.93 -1.85 28.69
CA LYS A 322 17.92 -0.81 28.99
C LYS A 322 17.47 0.64 28.70
N TYR A 323 16.35 0.84 28.01
CA TYR A 323 15.83 2.17 27.65
C TYR A 323 14.59 2.56 28.45
N ASN A 324 14.14 1.74 29.40
CA ASN A 324 12.91 1.94 30.15
C ASN A 324 13.16 1.99 31.67
N ASP A 325 12.09 1.97 32.48
CA ASP A 325 12.12 2.16 33.93
C ASP A 325 12.97 1.13 34.68
N PHE A 326 13.21 -0.04 34.07
CA PHE A 326 13.96 -1.15 34.66
C PHE A 326 15.39 -1.26 34.12
N LYS A 327 15.95 -0.23 33.47
CA LYS A 327 17.27 -0.27 32.83
C LYS A 327 18.43 -0.78 33.69
N ASP A 328 18.40 -0.49 34.99
CA ASP A 328 19.46 -0.82 35.96
C ASP A 328 19.16 -2.10 36.76
N VAL A 329 18.06 -2.79 36.44
CA VAL A 329 17.63 -3.99 37.17
C VAL A 329 18.23 -5.25 36.57
N ASP A 330 18.92 -6.02 37.41
CA ASP A 330 19.38 -7.36 37.05
C ASP A 330 18.32 -8.42 37.40
N PHE A 331 17.62 -8.88 36.37
CA PHE A 331 16.61 -9.94 36.46
C PHE A 331 17.20 -11.34 36.65
N SER A 332 18.52 -11.50 36.58
CA SER A 332 19.18 -12.78 36.90
C SER A 332 19.40 -13.00 38.40
N SER A 333 19.23 -11.95 39.21
CA SER A 333 19.37 -12.02 40.67
C SER A 333 18.29 -12.88 41.33
N GLU A 334 18.60 -13.45 42.50
CA GLU A 334 17.67 -14.28 43.30
C GLU A 334 16.36 -13.56 43.65
N LYS A 335 16.37 -12.22 43.62
CA LYS A 335 15.17 -11.41 43.82
C LYS A 335 14.09 -11.71 42.77
N TRP A 336 14.47 -12.06 41.55
CA TRP A 336 13.58 -12.20 40.40
C TRP A 336 13.53 -13.61 39.82
N LYS A 337 14.67 -14.31 39.87
CA LYS A 337 14.84 -15.62 39.24
C LYS A 337 13.77 -16.61 39.70
N GLY A 338 13.06 -17.19 38.73
CA GLY A 338 12.01 -18.20 38.96
C GLY A 338 10.75 -17.67 39.64
N LYS A 339 10.67 -16.37 39.96
CA LYS A 339 9.46 -15.79 40.55
C LYS A 339 8.42 -15.53 39.47
N ARG A 340 7.20 -15.92 39.79
CA ARG A 340 6.03 -15.61 38.99
C ARG A 340 5.57 -14.19 39.30
N LEU A 341 5.39 -13.38 38.26
CA LEU A 341 5.04 -11.98 38.33
C LEU A 341 3.84 -11.70 37.43
N THR A 342 3.05 -10.71 37.79
CA THR A 342 1.92 -10.24 36.98
C THR A 342 2.36 -9.08 36.10
N PHE A 343 1.98 -9.16 34.82
CA PHE A 343 2.28 -8.17 33.80
C PHE A 343 1.01 -7.64 33.18
N GLU A 344 1.12 -6.44 32.62
CA GLU A 344 0.07 -5.76 31.86
C GLU A 344 0.64 -5.30 30.53
N VAL A 345 -0.13 -5.36 29.46
CA VAL A 345 0.23 -4.77 28.17
C VAL A 345 -0.43 -3.41 28.02
N ASP A 346 0.33 -2.37 27.71
CA ASP A 346 -0.22 -1.04 27.44
C ASP A 346 0.25 -0.53 26.05
N ALA A 347 -0.36 0.57 25.59
CA ALA A 347 0.11 1.32 24.44
C ALA A 347 1.36 2.14 24.82
N PHE A 348 2.47 1.92 24.11
CA PHE A 348 3.65 2.75 24.24
C PHE A 348 3.34 4.20 23.85
N LYS A 349 3.82 5.17 24.62
CA LYS A 349 3.73 6.60 24.32
C LYS A 349 5.08 7.24 24.59
N SER A 350 5.62 7.90 23.58
CA SER A 350 6.81 8.74 23.70
C SER A 350 6.44 10.21 23.91
N ASP A 351 7.35 10.96 24.53
CA ASP A 351 7.15 12.39 24.79
C ASP A 351 7.21 13.26 23.52
N THR A 352 7.80 12.76 22.43
CA THR A 352 8.10 13.54 21.21
C THR A 352 7.41 13.04 19.95
N GLY A 353 6.56 12.03 20.03
CA GLY A 353 5.95 11.40 18.85
C GLY A 353 6.95 10.51 18.14
N ASN A 354 6.94 9.21 18.47
CA ASN A 354 7.84 8.20 17.91
C ASN A 354 7.02 7.26 17.02
N TYR A 355 7.64 6.70 15.99
CA TYR A 355 7.01 5.67 15.13
C TYR A 355 6.54 4.43 15.89
N ARG A 356 6.98 4.26 17.14
CA ARG A 356 6.58 3.18 18.04
C ARG A 356 5.34 3.51 18.87
N ASP A 357 4.85 4.75 18.86
CA ASP A 357 3.70 5.13 19.67
C ASP A 357 2.46 4.31 19.27
N GLY A 358 1.72 3.81 20.25
CA GLY A 358 0.62 2.86 20.07
C GLY A 358 1.06 1.39 19.98
N SER A 359 2.36 1.09 19.87
CA SER A 359 2.84 -0.30 19.89
C SER A 359 2.70 -0.91 21.30
N PRO A 360 2.44 -2.21 21.43
CA PRO A 360 2.30 -2.86 22.72
C PRO A 360 3.63 -2.85 23.49
N ILE A 361 3.57 -2.38 24.74
CA ILE A 361 4.67 -2.42 25.72
C ILE A 361 4.23 -3.20 26.96
N VAL A 362 5.11 -4.04 27.50
CA VAL A 362 4.85 -4.76 28.74
C VAL A 362 5.21 -3.89 29.93
N LYS A 363 4.32 -3.86 30.91
CA LYS A 363 4.50 -3.23 32.22
C LYS A 363 4.64 -4.26 33.32
N LEU A 364 5.40 -3.89 34.33
CA LEU A 364 5.51 -4.59 35.61
C LEU A 364 5.29 -3.56 36.72
N ASN A 365 4.29 -3.77 37.57
CA ASN A 365 3.92 -2.82 38.64
C ASN A 365 3.70 -1.38 38.13
N ASN A 366 2.93 -1.23 37.05
CA ASN A 366 2.63 0.04 36.37
C ASN A 366 3.84 0.80 35.80
N ARG A 367 5.02 0.17 35.76
CA ARG A 367 6.25 0.73 35.17
C ARG A 367 6.59 0.03 33.87
N GLN A 368 7.11 0.77 32.90
CA GLN A 368 7.45 0.25 31.58
C GLN A 368 8.65 -0.69 31.67
N LEU A 369 8.45 -1.97 31.35
CA LEU A 369 9.51 -2.98 31.35
C LEU A 369 10.27 -2.97 30.03
N ALA A 370 9.59 -3.37 28.96
CA ALA A 370 10.17 -3.53 27.62
C ALA A 370 9.08 -3.79 26.57
N MET A 371 9.41 -3.61 25.30
CA MET A 371 8.50 -3.89 24.18
C MET A 371 8.62 -5.34 23.72
N PHE A 372 7.58 -5.89 23.08
CA PHE A 372 7.67 -7.19 22.41
C PHE A 372 8.71 -7.16 21.27
N SER A 373 9.53 -8.20 21.17
CA SER A 373 10.42 -8.43 20.03
C SER A 373 9.59 -8.58 18.75
N PRO A 374 10.04 -8.08 17.58
CA PRO A 374 9.35 -8.26 16.31
C PRO A 374 9.10 -9.73 15.94
N ASN A 375 9.94 -10.64 16.44
CA ASN A 375 9.84 -12.07 16.17
C ASN A 375 9.25 -12.84 17.36
N SER A 376 8.56 -12.16 18.26
CA SER A 376 7.86 -12.77 19.39
C SER A 376 6.36 -12.63 19.21
N PRO A 377 5.57 -13.61 19.70
CA PRO A 377 4.13 -13.40 19.79
C PRO A 377 3.81 -12.24 20.73
N LYS A 378 2.69 -11.57 20.46
CA LYS A 378 2.26 -10.34 21.13
C LYS A 378 0.87 -10.51 21.70
N LEU A 379 0.70 -10.15 22.97
CA LEU A 379 -0.62 -10.01 23.57
C LEU A 379 -1.22 -8.63 23.23
N PRO A 380 -2.55 -8.53 23.11
CA PRO A 380 -3.20 -7.26 22.82
C PRO A 380 -3.03 -6.28 23.97
N ILE A 381 -3.16 -4.98 23.66
CA ILE A 381 -3.17 -3.91 24.67
C ILE A 381 -4.32 -4.15 25.65
N GLY A 382 -4.04 -3.90 26.93
CA GLY A 382 -4.86 -4.15 28.11
C GLY A 382 -4.95 -5.62 28.54
N ALA A 383 -4.28 -6.55 27.86
CA ALA A 383 -4.15 -7.90 28.38
C ALA A 383 -3.31 -7.92 29.67
N THR A 384 -3.68 -8.81 30.59
CA THR A 384 -2.89 -9.12 31.79
C THR A 384 -2.51 -10.60 31.81
N PHE A 385 -1.36 -10.93 32.36
CA PHE A 385 -0.86 -12.31 32.40
C PHE A 385 0.20 -12.51 33.48
N GLU A 386 0.42 -13.75 33.87
CA GLU A 386 1.50 -14.16 34.76
C GLU A 386 2.64 -14.80 33.96
N ALA A 387 3.88 -14.47 34.33
CA ALA A 387 5.06 -15.06 33.72
C ALA A 387 6.26 -15.09 34.69
N THR A 388 7.28 -15.88 34.37
CA THR A 388 8.63 -15.73 34.96
C THR A 388 9.54 -14.96 34.00
N ILE A 389 10.55 -14.28 34.53
CA ILE A 389 11.51 -13.49 33.74
C ILE A 389 12.86 -14.20 33.72
N GLU A 390 13.45 -14.31 32.54
CA GLU A 390 14.82 -14.75 32.33
C GLU A 390 15.60 -13.72 31.51
N SER A 391 16.89 -13.58 31.79
CA SER A 391 17.78 -12.76 30.96
C SER A 391 18.08 -13.49 29.65
N SER A 392 17.88 -12.83 28.51
CA SER A 392 18.26 -13.38 27.21
C SER A 392 19.79 -13.33 27.04
N PRO A 393 20.40 -14.31 26.33
CA PRO A 393 21.82 -14.23 25.93
C PRO A 393 22.11 -13.02 25.02
N LYS A 394 21.08 -12.44 24.37
CA LYS A 394 21.20 -11.16 23.67
C LYS A 394 21.14 -10.03 24.70
N SER A 395 22.24 -9.29 24.87
CA SER A 395 22.32 -8.11 25.76
C SER A 395 21.09 -7.22 25.56
N SER A 396 20.38 -6.88 26.66
CA SER A 396 19.18 -6.02 26.73
C SER A 396 17.82 -6.63 26.33
N ALA A 397 17.77 -7.92 26.04
CA ALA A 397 16.51 -8.65 25.86
C ALA A 397 16.16 -9.48 27.12
N LEU A 398 14.86 -9.67 27.34
CA LEU A 398 14.30 -10.52 28.39
C LEU A 398 13.44 -11.61 27.75
N ILE A 399 13.39 -12.79 28.36
CA ILE A 399 12.48 -13.87 27.99
C ILE A 399 11.43 -13.95 29.10
N LEU A 400 10.16 -13.88 28.72
CA LEU A 400 9.04 -14.14 29.61
C LEU A 400 8.49 -15.54 29.33
N ASN A 401 8.49 -16.40 30.34
CA ASN A 401 7.81 -17.70 30.26
C ASN A 401 6.41 -17.54 30.85
N ILE A 402 5.42 -17.46 29.97
CA ILE A 402 4.02 -17.13 30.28
C ILE A 402 3.29 -18.38 30.73
N GLU A 403 2.47 -18.23 31.77
CA GLU A 403 1.46 -19.22 32.17
C GLU A 403 0.22 -19.01 31.28
N PRO A 404 -0.07 -19.86 30.27
CA PRO A 404 -1.10 -19.55 29.28
C PRO A 404 -2.50 -19.42 29.90
N ALA A 405 -2.78 -20.20 30.96
CA ALA A 405 -4.05 -20.16 31.68
C ALA A 405 -4.27 -18.86 32.48
N SER A 406 -3.23 -18.05 32.69
CA SER A 406 -3.32 -16.78 33.41
C SER A 406 -3.69 -15.58 32.53
N VAL A 407 -3.65 -15.74 31.20
CA VAL A 407 -3.88 -14.65 30.26
C VAL A 407 -5.34 -14.20 30.35
N ARG A 408 -5.55 -12.94 30.71
CA ARG A 408 -6.86 -12.28 30.67
C ARG A 408 -6.83 -11.18 29.63
N LEU A 409 -7.72 -11.29 28.65
CA LEU A 409 -7.97 -10.22 27.69
C LEU A 409 -8.87 -9.17 28.34
N ILE A 410 -8.88 -7.95 27.80
CA ILE A 410 -9.92 -6.98 28.17
C ILE A 410 -11.26 -7.63 27.85
N GLU A 411 -12.06 -7.97 28.86
CA GLU A 411 -13.50 -8.09 28.67
C GLU A 411 -13.95 -6.70 28.26
N GLU A 412 -14.59 -6.55 27.09
CA GLU A 412 -15.19 -5.28 26.66
C GLU A 412 -15.94 -4.70 27.85
N ALA A 413 -15.32 -3.71 28.49
CA ALA A 413 -15.93 -3.02 29.59
C ALA A 413 -17.12 -2.34 28.96
N ALA A 414 -18.30 -2.80 29.40
CA ALA A 414 -19.58 -2.17 29.20
C ALA A 414 -19.40 -0.65 29.08
N GLU A 415 -20.00 -0.10 28.03
CA GLU A 415 -20.20 1.32 27.79
C GLU A 415 -20.01 2.14 29.07
N VAL A 416 -18.89 2.88 29.10
CA VAL A 416 -18.66 3.93 30.08
C VAL A 416 -19.93 4.77 30.18
N GLU A 417 -20.45 4.83 31.41
CA GLU A 417 -21.62 5.58 31.85
C GLU A 417 -21.64 7.03 31.30
N ILE A 418 -22.19 7.24 30.10
CA ILE A 418 -22.67 8.56 29.65
C ILE A 418 -23.95 8.41 28.82
N LEU A 419 -24.87 7.51 29.20
CA LEU A 419 -26.25 7.52 28.69
C LEU A 419 -27.25 7.12 29.79
N SER A 420 -27.17 7.80 30.94
CA SER A 420 -28.24 7.76 31.94
C SER A 420 -28.87 9.13 32.13
N VAL A 421 -29.47 9.68 31.08
CA VAL A 421 -30.69 10.51 31.16
C VAL A 421 -31.49 10.37 29.86
N LYS A 422 -32.57 9.58 29.92
CA LYS A 422 -33.86 9.66 29.18
C LYS A 422 -33.81 10.02 27.67
N GLY A 423 -34.42 9.25 26.77
CA GLY A 423 -35.59 8.40 27.01
C GLY A 423 -36.07 7.62 25.79
N LYS A 424 -36.71 6.50 26.13
CA LYS A 424 -37.87 5.86 25.49
C LYS A 424 -38.11 6.23 24.03
N PHE A 425 -37.80 5.32 23.11
CA PHE A 425 -38.79 4.81 22.16
C PHE A 425 -38.45 3.35 21.81
N ALA A 426 -39.40 2.46 22.09
CA ALA A 426 -39.39 1.07 21.67
C ALA A 426 -39.69 0.97 20.16
N PRO A 427 -39.28 -0.14 19.49
CA PRO A 427 -39.26 -0.24 18.04
C PRO A 427 -40.64 -0.58 17.48
N ASN A 428 -41.03 0.05 16.38
CA ASN A 428 -42.18 -0.40 15.59
C ASN A 428 -41.66 -1.01 14.28
N ARG A 429 -41.57 -2.33 14.30
CA ARG A 429 -41.33 -3.18 13.13
C ARG A 429 -42.71 -3.54 12.55
N GLU A 430 -42.72 -3.84 11.26
CA GLU A 430 -43.83 -4.33 10.43
C GLU A 430 -44.66 -3.26 9.69
N ARG A 431 -44.40 -3.12 8.38
CA ARG A 431 -45.13 -3.88 7.32
C ARG A 431 -44.62 -3.47 5.93
N PHE A 432 -43.68 -4.25 5.39
CA PHE A 432 -43.52 -4.40 3.94
C PHE A 432 -44.08 -5.76 3.56
N SER A 433 -45.11 -5.78 2.71
CA SER A 433 -45.42 -6.94 1.89
C SER A 433 -46.18 -6.51 0.65
N LYS A 434 -45.83 -7.18 -0.47
CA LYS A 434 -46.35 -7.09 -1.84
C LYS A 434 -45.69 -5.99 -2.69
N GLU A 435 -45.19 -6.23 -3.90
CA GLU A 435 -45.48 -7.31 -4.85
C GLU A 435 -44.33 -7.43 -5.87
N ILE A 436 -43.89 -8.66 -6.12
CA ILE A 436 -43.03 -9.03 -7.25
C ILE A 436 -43.92 -9.19 -8.48
N ARG A 437 -43.53 -8.61 -9.62
CA ARG A 437 -43.89 -9.13 -10.94
C ARG A 437 -42.66 -9.14 -11.85
N PRO A 438 -42.34 -10.29 -12.48
CA PRO A 438 -41.33 -10.36 -13.53
C PRO A 438 -41.97 -10.14 -14.91
N GLY A 439 -41.31 -9.38 -15.77
CA GLY A 439 -41.67 -9.23 -17.17
C GLY A 439 -40.44 -9.43 -18.06
N LYS A 440 -40.32 -10.63 -18.64
CA LYS A 440 -39.49 -10.88 -19.84
C LYS A 440 -40.28 -10.43 -21.07
N SER A 441 -39.64 -9.72 -22.01
CA SER A 441 -39.55 -10.12 -23.43
C SER A 441 -38.72 -9.12 -24.24
N LEU A 442 -37.98 -9.69 -25.18
CA LEU A 442 -37.17 -9.06 -26.23
C LEU A 442 -37.95 -8.11 -27.13
N SER A 443 -37.26 -7.12 -27.69
CA SER A 443 -37.42 -6.73 -29.10
C SER A 443 -36.09 -6.20 -29.65
N GLN A 444 -35.65 -6.83 -30.73
CA GLN A 444 -34.62 -6.35 -31.64
C GLN A 444 -35.07 -5.05 -32.30
N THR A 445 -34.15 -4.12 -32.54
CA THR A 445 -34.21 -3.30 -33.76
C THR A 445 -32.78 -3.06 -34.24
N SER A 446 -32.48 -3.57 -35.42
CA SER A 446 -31.32 -3.18 -36.23
C SER A 446 -31.64 -1.88 -36.94
N GLN A 447 -30.66 -0.99 -37.06
CA GLN A 447 -30.46 0.03 -38.12
C GLN A 447 -29.22 0.83 -37.68
N GLU A 448 -28.32 1.32 -38.53
CA GLU A 448 -28.00 1.11 -39.94
C GLU A 448 -26.64 1.82 -40.09
N GLN A 449 -25.74 1.27 -40.89
CA GLN A 449 -24.48 1.94 -41.23
C GLN A 449 -24.76 3.25 -41.96
N GLN A 450 -24.17 4.35 -41.49
CA GLN A 450 -23.81 5.48 -42.33
C GLN A 450 -22.33 5.79 -42.20
N SER A 451 -21.62 5.41 -43.27
CA SER A 451 -20.24 5.76 -43.58
C SER A 451 -20.18 7.18 -44.14
N GLN A 452 -19.24 8.00 -43.67
CA GLN A 452 -18.62 9.12 -44.41
C GLN A 452 -17.48 9.75 -43.56
N PRO A 453 -16.50 10.43 -44.16
CA PRO A 453 -15.33 9.91 -44.87
C PRO A 453 -14.03 10.01 -44.03
N GLN A 454 -13.06 9.15 -44.35
CA GLN A 454 -11.71 9.14 -43.78
C GLN A 454 -10.98 10.48 -44.02
N GLN A 455 -10.72 11.24 -42.95
CA GLN A 455 -9.48 12.02 -42.87
C GLN A 455 -8.36 11.04 -42.52
N LYS A 456 -7.32 11.01 -43.35
CA LYS A 456 -6.08 10.26 -43.08
C LYS A 456 -5.46 10.81 -41.79
N ASN A 457 -5.79 10.22 -40.65
CA ASN A 457 -5.04 10.43 -39.43
C ASN A 457 -3.70 9.69 -39.56
N CYS A 458 -2.61 10.45 -39.61
CA CYS A 458 -1.27 9.90 -39.42
C CYS A 458 -1.15 9.39 -37.98
N ASP A 459 -0.72 8.15 -37.81
CA ASP A 459 -0.50 7.50 -36.52
C ASP A 459 0.62 8.23 -35.73
N SER A 460 0.37 8.55 -34.45
CA SER A 460 1.31 9.25 -33.57
C SER A 460 2.62 8.48 -33.39
N ALA A 461 2.57 7.15 -33.51
CA ALA A 461 3.75 6.28 -33.54
C ALA A 461 4.63 6.57 -34.78
N THR A 462 4.03 6.62 -35.98
CA THR A 462 4.75 6.93 -37.22
C THR A 462 5.35 8.33 -37.21
N ILE A 463 4.65 9.30 -36.61
CA ILE A 463 5.16 10.67 -36.48
C ILE A 463 6.33 10.75 -35.49
N SER A 464 6.28 9.96 -34.42
CA SER A 464 7.38 9.86 -33.44
C SER A 464 8.64 9.23 -34.03
N GLU A 465 8.48 8.19 -34.87
CA GLU A 465 9.58 7.60 -35.63
C GLU A 465 10.19 8.60 -36.62
N LEU A 466 9.34 9.37 -37.31
CA LEU A 466 9.80 10.40 -38.24
C LEU A 466 10.57 11.52 -37.52
N MET A 467 10.11 11.95 -36.35
CA MET A 467 10.82 12.93 -35.51
C MET A 467 12.18 12.39 -35.04
N GLN A 468 12.22 11.12 -34.60
CA GLN A 468 13.46 10.47 -34.19
C GLN A 468 14.49 10.43 -35.34
N ALA A 469 14.04 10.00 -36.52
CA ALA A 469 14.89 9.91 -37.70
C ALA A 469 15.40 11.29 -38.12
N ALA A 470 14.57 12.33 -38.06
CA ALA A 470 14.96 13.71 -38.36
C ALA A 470 16.04 14.22 -37.38
N ILE A 471 15.84 14.02 -36.07
CA ILE A 471 16.80 14.43 -35.03
C ILE A 471 18.11 13.64 -35.17
N GLY A 472 18.04 12.34 -35.41
CA GLY A 472 19.20 11.47 -35.62
C GLY A 472 20.02 11.92 -36.83
N ASN A 473 19.38 12.20 -37.96
CA ASN A 473 20.03 12.69 -39.17
C ASN A 473 20.65 14.09 -38.98
N ALA A 474 19.96 15.00 -38.30
CA ALA A 474 20.48 16.33 -37.99
C ALA A 474 21.74 16.24 -37.10
N TYR A 475 21.71 15.38 -36.09
CA TYR A 475 22.85 15.15 -35.20
C TYR A 475 24.03 14.52 -35.94
N GLN A 476 23.81 13.52 -36.80
CA GLN A 476 24.89 12.89 -37.59
C GLN A 476 25.53 13.86 -38.59
N LYS A 477 24.74 14.75 -39.21
CA LYS A 477 25.25 15.73 -40.18
C LYS A 477 26.00 16.89 -39.53
N THR A 478 25.56 17.36 -38.35
CA THR A 478 26.07 18.61 -37.76
C THR A 478 26.87 18.44 -36.47
N GLY A 479 26.69 17.33 -35.76
CA GLY A 479 27.24 17.12 -34.41
C GLY A 479 26.64 18.04 -33.34
N ALA A 480 25.61 18.82 -33.66
CA ALA A 480 25.01 19.77 -32.73
C ALA A 480 24.21 19.05 -31.64
N ILE A 481 24.59 19.28 -30.38
CA ILE A 481 23.93 18.67 -29.22
C ILE A 481 22.69 19.46 -28.76
N GLU A 482 22.47 20.66 -29.28
CA GLU A 482 21.30 21.49 -29.00
C GLU A 482 20.87 22.23 -30.27
N PHE A 483 19.59 22.12 -30.64
CA PHE A 483 19.03 22.85 -31.78
C PHE A 483 17.50 22.92 -31.70
N PRO A 484 16.86 23.93 -32.32
CA PRO A 484 15.42 24.06 -32.33
C PRO A 484 14.75 23.18 -33.39
N VAL A 485 13.53 22.73 -33.10
CA VAL A 485 12.59 22.12 -34.05
C VAL A 485 11.25 22.84 -33.86
N GLY A 486 10.89 23.72 -34.80
CA GLY A 486 9.73 24.60 -34.63
C GLY A 486 9.89 25.50 -33.40
N SER A 487 8.90 25.52 -32.52
CA SER A 487 9.00 26.22 -31.23
C SER A 487 9.64 25.39 -30.09
N TRP A 488 10.07 24.15 -30.37
CA TRP A 488 10.65 23.24 -29.38
C TRP A 488 12.17 23.22 -29.37
N GLY A 489 12.75 22.89 -28.20
CA GLY A 489 14.18 22.73 -28.01
C GLY A 489 14.59 21.26 -27.98
N VAL A 490 15.53 20.86 -28.84
CA VAL A 490 16.14 19.52 -28.83
C VAL A 490 17.44 19.55 -28.05
N PHE A 491 17.64 18.60 -27.15
CA PHE A 491 18.85 18.41 -26.36
C PHE A 491 19.36 16.97 -26.49
N ILE A 492 20.63 16.79 -26.84
CA ILE A 492 21.25 15.49 -27.08
C ILE A 492 22.45 15.32 -26.15
N ASN A 493 22.42 14.28 -25.34
CA ASN A 493 23.56 13.92 -24.52
C ASN A 493 24.59 13.17 -25.38
N SER A 494 25.72 13.82 -25.71
CA SER A 494 26.76 13.25 -26.59
C SER A 494 27.42 11.97 -26.08
N LYS A 495 27.35 11.66 -24.78
CA LYS A 495 27.92 10.43 -24.21
C LYS A 495 26.95 9.24 -24.27
N THR A 496 25.66 9.50 -24.12
CA THR A 496 24.63 8.44 -24.07
C THR A 496 23.80 8.37 -25.34
N HIS A 497 23.94 9.32 -26.26
CA HIS A 497 23.15 9.48 -27.48
C HIS A 497 21.64 9.59 -27.23
N LYS A 498 21.23 9.95 -26.01
CA LYS A 498 19.83 10.19 -25.69
C LYS A 498 19.44 11.61 -26.09
N CYS A 499 18.37 11.72 -26.86
CA CYS A 499 17.75 12.99 -27.20
C CYS A 499 16.48 13.20 -26.37
N THR A 500 16.25 14.44 -25.98
CA THR A 500 15.01 14.93 -25.39
C THR A 500 14.56 16.16 -26.13
N VAL A 501 13.25 16.30 -26.32
CA VAL A 501 12.64 17.48 -26.90
C VAL A 501 11.73 18.09 -25.86
N GLU A 502 11.92 19.36 -25.60
CA GLU A 502 11.19 20.13 -24.59
C GLU A 502 10.32 21.20 -25.27
N ASP A 503 9.13 21.39 -24.73
CA ASP A 503 8.26 22.51 -25.12
C ASP A 503 8.69 23.83 -24.44
N GLU A 504 7.97 24.91 -24.76
CA GLU A 504 8.22 26.26 -24.23
C GLU A 504 8.12 26.37 -22.70
N SER A 505 7.50 25.40 -22.03
CA SER A 505 7.39 25.31 -20.56
C SER A 505 8.52 24.49 -19.90
N GLY A 506 9.41 23.91 -20.70
CA GLY A 506 10.48 23.00 -20.27
C GLY A 506 9.99 21.58 -19.98
N ALA A 507 8.79 21.20 -20.44
CA ALA A 507 8.28 19.85 -20.30
C ALA A 507 8.80 18.97 -21.44
N ILE A 508 9.34 17.79 -21.11
CA ILE A 508 9.82 16.83 -22.13
C ILE A 508 8.61 16.22 -22.84
N ILE A 509 8.44 16.53 -24.12
CA ILE A 509 7.32 16.05 -24.96
C ILE A 509 7.72 14.84 -25.81
N PHE A 510 9.01 14.65 -26.10
CA PHE A 510 9.55 13.51 -26.84
C PHE A 510 10.93 13.12 -26.30
N ALA A 511 11.24 11.82 -26.28
CA ALA A 511 12.58 11.33 -25.93
C ALA A 511 12.91 10.04 -26.67
N ALA A 512 14.13 9.92 -27.16
CA ALA A 512 14.60 8.72 -27.84
C ALA A 512 16.09 8.47 -27.60
N ASP A 513 16.50 7.23 -27.81
CA ASP A 513 17.89 6.82 -27.87
C ASP A 513 18.31 6.73 -29.34
N LEU A 514 19.17 7.65 -29.78
CA LEU A 514 19.58 7.78 -31.18
C LEU A 514 20.57 6.68 -31.61
N LYS A 515 21.12 5.90 -30.67
CA LYS A 515 22.06 4.82 -30.98
C LYS A 515 21.35 3.47 -31.15
N SER A 516 20.33 3.22 -30.34
CA SER A 516 19.52 1.99 -30.40
C SER A 516 18.23 2.16 -31.20
N GLU A 517 17.99 3.35 -31.77
CA GLU A 517 16.78 3.72 -32.49
C GLU A 517 15.49 3.46 -31.68
N ARG A 518 15.58 3.42 -30.35
CA ARG A 518 14.43 3.20 -29.47
C ARG A 518 13.80 4.51 -29.01
N ILE A 519 12.50 4.67 -29.25
CA ILE A 519 11.70 5.74 -28.68
C ILE A 519 11.42 5.44 -27.20
N ILE A 520 11.77 6.38 -26.32
CA ILE A 520 11.59 6.30 -24.86
C ILE A 520 10.27 6.97 -24.46
N LYS A 521 9.94 8.09 -25.12
CA LYS A 521 8.66 8.80 -25.03
C LYS A 521 8.28 9.29 -26.42
N GLY A 522 7.19 8.77 -26.98
CA GLY A 522 6.61 9.25 -28.23
C GLY A 522 5.84 10.56 -28.06
N LEU A 523 5.59 11.24 -29.17
CA LEU A 523 4.69 12.39 -29.20
C LEU A 523 3.26 11.93 -28.89
N SER A 524 2.52 12.73 -28.11
CA SER A 524 1.07 12.57 -27.97
C SER A 524 0.36 12.92 -29.27
N GLU A 525 -0.90 12.50 -29.45
CA GLU A 525 -1.68 12.87 -30.65
C GLU A 525 -1.75 14.39 -30.88
N GLU A 526 -1.91 15.16 -29.81
CA GLU A 526 -1.90 16.63 -29.87
C GLU A 526 -0.55 17.19 -30.34
N ASN A 527 0.56 16.65 -29.82
CA ASN A 527 1.90 17.09 -30.21
C ASN A 527 2.29 16.57 -31.59
N SER A 528 1.81 15.39 -32.01
CA SER A 528 1.95 14.88 -33.38
C SER A 528 1.22 15.78 -34.37
N ALA A 529 0.01 16.24 -34.05
CA ALA A 529 -0.72 17.19 -34.89
C ALA A 529 0.00 18.55 -35.00
N LYS A 530 0.56 19.06 -33.90
CA LYS A 530 1.38 20.29 -33.90
C LYS A 530 2.65 20.13 -34.74
N PHE A 531 3.38 19.03 -34.57
CA PHE A 531 4.61 18.75 -35.32
C PHE A 531 4.35 18.62 -36.83
N VAL A 532 3.26 17.96 -37.22
CA VAL A 532 2.84 17.85 -38.63
C VAL A 532 2.44 19.23 -39.19
N ALA A 533 1.74 20.06 -38.41
CA ALA A 533 1.42 21.43 -38.80
C ALA A 533 2.68 22.30 -38.98
N GLU A 534 3.66 22.21 -38.09
CA GLU A 534 4.93 22.95 -38.18
C GLU A 534 5.78 22.52 -39.38
N ILE A 535 5.76 21.23 -39.75
CA ILE A 535 6.45 20.72 -40.95
C ILE A 535 5.76 21.17 -42.25
N LEU A 536 4.42 21.21 -42.26
CA LEU A 536 3.65 21.57 -43.47
C LEU A 536 3.57 23.08 -43.72
N GLU A 537 3.66 23.93 -42.68
CA GLU A 537 3.55 25.39 -42.82
C GLU A 537 4.89 26.12 -43.08
N ASN A 538 6.05 25.46 -43.01
CA ASN A 538 7.36 26.11 -43.23
C ASN A 538 8.35 25.30 -44.10
N PRO A 539 8.27 25.37 -45.44
CA PRO A 539 9.37 24.94 -46.32
C PRO A 539 10.37 26.10 -46.51
N SER A 540 11.30 26.27 -45.55
CA SER A 540 12.54 27.11 -45.62
C SER A 540 12.39 28.65 -45.52
N PRO A 541 13.46 29.42 -45.22
CA PRO A 541 13.82 29.83 -43.85
C PRO A 541 13.72 31.35 -43.61
N LYS A 542 13.21 31.79 -42.46
CA LYS A 542 13.43 33.16 -41.97
C LYS A 542 14.74 33.24 -41.17
N ARG A 543 15.72 33.92 -41.76
CA ARG A 543 17.04 34.22 -41.23
C ARG A 543 16.95 35.04 -39.93
N HIS A 544 17.46 34.49 -38.83
CA HIS A 544 18.38 35.18 -37.92
C HIS A 544 19.41 34.18 -37.40
N SER A 545 20.64 34.64 -37.24
CA SER A 545 21.87 33.85 -37.25
C SER A 545 22.01 32.85 -36.10
N SER A 546 21.92 31.55 -36.41
CA SER A 546 23.00 30.57 -36.22
C SER A 546 22.51 29.18 -36.69
N VAL A 547 23.14 28.67 -37.77
CA VAL A 547 23.01 27.31 -38.33
C VAL A 547 21.57 26.80 -38.55
N ALA A 548 21.01 27.10 -39.72
CA ALA A 548 19.80 26.43 -40.23
C ALA A 548 20.20 25.12 -40.92
N VAL A 549 19.55 24.01 -40.55
CA VAL A 549 19.66 22.71 -41.23
C VAL A 549 18.37 22.51 -42.02
N GLU A 550 18.48 22.30 -43.33
CA GLU A 550 17.37 21.88 -44.19
C GLU A 550 16.96 20.44 -43.84
N LEU A 551 15.65 20.21 -43.66
CA LEU A 551 15.01 18.91 -43.47
C LEU A 551 14.80 18.19 -44.81
#